data_AF-A0A9E3ES97-F1
#
_entry.id   AF-A0A9E3ES97-F1
#
_cell.length_a   1.000
_cell.length_b   1.000
_cell.length_c   1.000
_cell.angle_alpha   90.00
_cell.angle_beta   90.00
_cell.angle_gamma   90.00
#
_symmetry.space_group_name_H-M   'P 1'
#
loop_
_entity.id
_entity.type
_entity.pdbx_description
1 polymer ?
#
loop_
_entity_poly.entity_id
_entity_poly.type
_entity_poly.pdbx_seq_one_letter_code
_entity_poly.pdbx_strand_id
1 'polypeptide(L)'
;MKTGHFALAALLAAGNAAAGETVTVLLKPGATLESRAADRERCEIVAQNAPLDDLPLVEPKGNYEIPGWQFQQMQRQYGTGPSLAGAAIAAVIIAKAEYDEGIREQRLAGAELCLRTLGYVALPLTEAEAQSYRALPSDARPAWEATFMASVPAARIAAESAPLFPPLPHEEHEPFAQGGIRIVPESLAATVAPLASGDLVTGKAERVHSATLRERIAVSHGDVTITAEAGTAMYLAEFRRQSQLLLRPAGATWCGAFSESSRNGPVTRTWCLTTRHAGYEVEPADGEPWLAAPIRKLNSFPLYTSAVHLDEQPAAGDTGPLDFAIVVKAVKPRLAQLAAVIRHDGQETEIWRRTVVFNHKGEAEIALWSMRLLLSHGDGAISGTLAKDGEGADWYR
;
A
#
# COMPACT_ATOMS: atom_id res chain seq x y z
N MET A 1 -29.15 -19.88 5.40
CA MET A 1 -27.75 -19.41 5.30
C MET A 1 -27.10 -19.67 6.64
N LYS A 2 -26.16 -20.63 6.73
CA LYS A 2 -25.46 -20.96 7.99
C LYS A 2 -24.29 -20.00 8.13
N THR A 3 -24.40 -19.04 9.05
CA THR A 3 -23.28 -18.20 9.51
C THR A 3 -22.31 -19.09 10.29
N GLY A 4 -21.26 -19.58 9.61
CA GLY A 4 -20.15 -20.24 10.29
C GLY A 4 -19.48 -19.24 11.22
N HIS A 5 -19.70 -19.39 12.52
CA HIS A 5 -18.97 -18.66 13.55
C HIS A 5 -17.54 -19.20 13.56
N PHE A 6 -16.65 -18.56 12.81
CA PHE A 6 -15.22 -18.81 12.93
C PHE A 6 -14.75 -18.10 14.19
N ALA A 7 -14.81 -18.80 15.31
CA ALA A 7 -14.11 -18.38 16.52
C ALA A 7 -12.62 -18.39 16.20
N LEU A 8 -12.07 -17.22 15.93
CA LEU A 8 -10.63 -17.02 15.94
C LEU A 8 -10.19 -17.27 17.39
N ALA A 9 -9.81 -18.53 17.66
CA ALA A 9 -9.06 -18.87 18.85
C ALA A 9 -7.94 -17.85 18.95
N ALA A 10 -7.86 -17.24 20.12
CA ALA A 10 -6.93 -16.21 20.52
C ALA A 10 -5.68 -16.03 19.63
N LEU A 11 -5.34 -14.77 19.34
CA LEU A 11 -3.95 -14.35 19.08
C LEU A 11 -3.11 -14.48 20.38
N LEU A 12 -3.23 -15.64 21.02
CA LEU A 12 -2.37 -16.12 22.08
C LEU A 12 -1.54 -17.21 21.42
N ALA A 13 -0.22 -17.05 21.42
CA ALA A 13 0.67 -18.20 21.51
C ALA A 13 0.39 -18.90 22.85
N ALA A 14 -0.70 -19.67 22.90
CA ALA A 14 -1.08 -20.51 24.03
C ALA A 14 -1.38 -21.94 23.56
N GLY A 15 -0.74 -22.37 22.46
CA GLY A 15 -0.49 -23.78 22.20
C GLY A 15 0.95 -24.07 22.60
N ASN A 16 1.15 -24.73 23.76
CA ASN A 16 2.45 -25.21 24.24
C ASN A 16 3.64 -24.33 23.83
N ALA A 17 3.62 -23.05 24.22
CA ALA A 17 4.76 -22.17 24.06
C ALA A 17 5.98 -22.85 24.69
N ALA A 18 6.99 -23.15 23.87
CA ALA A 18 8.27 -23.65 24.37
C ALA A 18 8.81 -22.65 25.41
N ALA A 19 9.57 -23.15 26.40
CA ALA A 19 10.21 -22.29 27.40
C ALA A 19 11.00 -21.18 26.68
N GLY A 20 10.52 -19.93 26.77
CA GLY A 20 11.10 -18.77 26.10
C GLY A 20 10.11 -17.88 25.31
N GLU A 21 8.89 -18.33 25.02
CA GLU A 21 7.92 -17.50 24.29
C GLU A 21 7.24 -16.46 25.23
N THR A 22 7.31 -15.19 24.83
CA THR A 22 6.72 -14.06 25.57
C THR A 22 5.21 -14.08 25.39
N VAL A 23 4.46 -14.17 26.49
CA VAL A 23 2.98 -14.06 26.44
C VAL A 23 2.62 -12.59 26.33
N THR A 24 1.83 -12.23 25.33
CA THR A 24 1.30 -10.87 25.18
C THR A 24 -0.19 -10.84 25.42
N VAL A 25 -0.69 -9.71 25.93
CA VAL A 25 -2.13 -9.42 26.00
C VAL A 25 -2.41 -8.11 25.26
N LEU A 26 -3.47 -8.11 24.45
CA LEU A 26 -3.83 -6.97 23.64
C LEU A 26 -4.76 -6.02 24.41
N LEU A 27 -4.28 -4.82 24.73
CA LEU A 27 -4.96 -3.88 25.64
C LEU A 27 -5.14 -2.51 25.00
N LYS A 28 -6.21 -1.79 25.36
CA LYS A 28 -6.45 -0.40 24.99
C LYS A 28 -6.94 0.36 26.23
N PRO A 29 -6.38 1.54 26.57
CA PRO A 29 -6.84 2.33 27.71
C PRO A 29 -8.36 2.56 27.66
N GLY A 30 -9.06 2.20 28.75
CA GLY A 30 -10.51 2.36 28.87
C GLY A 30 -11.36 1.35 28.10
N ALA A 31 -10.77 0.39 27.38
CA ALA A 31 -11.53 -0.65 26.69
C ALA A 31 -12.10 -1.69 27.67
N THR A 32 -13.35 -2.09 27.45
CA THR A 32 -13.98 -3.21 28.16
C THR A 32 -13.73 -4.52 27.40
N LEU A 33 -14.04 -5.66 28.04
CA LEU A 33 -14.01 -6.95 27.34
C LEU A 33 -14.97 -6.97 26.15
N GLU A 34 -16.16 -6.38 26.31
CA GLU A 34 -17.18 -6.27 25.26
C GLU A 34 -16.70 -5.36 24.11
N SER A 35 -16.14 -4.19 24.41
CA SER A 35 -15.63 -3.30 23.37
C SER A 35 -14.45 -3.93 22.62
N ARG A 36 -13.61 -4.72 23.30
CA ARG A 36 -12.52 -5.48 22.68
C ARG A 36 -13.04 -6.59 21.76
N ALA A 37 -14.05 -7.34 22.18
CA ALA A 37 -14.66 -8.36 21.34
C ALA A 37 -15.26 -7.73 20.07
N ALA A 38 -15.97 -6.60 20.21
CA ALA A 38 -16.56 -5.88 19.09
C ALA A 38 -15.51 -5.29 18.14
N ASP A 39 -14.46 -4.64 18.66
CA ASP A 39 -13.37 -4.09 17.85
C ASP A 39 -12.59 -5.19 17.12
N ARG A 40 -12.40 -6.35 17.76
CA ARG A 40 -11.78 -7.52 17.15
C ARG A 40 -12.61 -8.07 15.99
N GLU A 41 -13.89 -8.30 16.21
CA GLU A 41 -14.81 -8.76 15.17
C GLU A 41 -14.82 -7.78 13.98
N ARG A 42 -14.90 -6.48 14.27
CA ARG A 42 -14.81 -5.42 13.26
C ARG A 42 -13.51 -5.50 12.47
N CYS A 43 -12.37 -5.65 13.14
CA CYS A 43 -11.07 -5.74 12.50
C CYS A 43 -10.87 -7.02 11.69
N GLU A 44 -11.43 -8.15 12.13
CA GLU A 44 -11.46 -9.39 11.37
C GLU A 44 -12.28 -9.24 10.08
N ILE A 45 -13.46 -8.61 10.15
CA ILE A 45 -14.29 -8.31 8.97
C ILE A 45 -13.55 -7.38 8.00
N VAL A 46 -12.92 -6.32 8.51
CA VAL A 46 -12.13 -5.39 7.69
C VAL A 46 -10.98 -6.12 7.01
N ALA A 47 -10.21 -6.89 7.78
CA ALA A 47 -9.08 -7.65 7.26
C ALA A 47 -9.52 -8.72 6.27
N GLN A 48 -10.68 -9.37 6.44
CA GLN A 48 -11.20 -10.36 5.48
C GLN A 48 -11.62 -9.74 4.15
N ASN A 49 -12.20 -8.54 4.18
CA ASN A 49 -12.72 -7.86 3.00
C ASN A 49 -11.69 -6.99 2.26
N ALA A 50 -10.54 -6.73 2.86
CA ALA A 50 -9.48 -5.95 2.23
C ALA A 50 -8.93 -6.65 0.96
N PRO A 51 -8.44 -5.91 -0.04
CA PRO A 51 -7.50 -6.46 -1.00
C PRO A 51 -6.27 -7.07 -0.29
N LEU A 52 -5.71 -8.19 -0.78
CA LEU A 52 -4.50 -8.77 -0.17
C LEU A 52 -3.32 -7.79 -0.17
N ASP A 53 -3.25 -6.93 -1.20
CA ASP A 53 -2.27 -5.85 -1.30
C ASP A 53 -2.35 -4.82 -0.16
N ASP A 54 -3.52 -4.72 0.51
CA ASP A 54 -3.75 -3.78 1.62
C ASP A 54 -3.35 -4.38 2.98
N LEU A 55 -2.93 -5.65 3.03
CA LEU A 55 -2.54 -6.35 4.26
C LEU A 55 -1.01 -6.37 4.46
N PRO A 56 -0.54 -6.46 5.72
CA PRO A 56 0.86 -6.75 6.00
C PRO A 56 1.30 -8.06 5.36
N LEU A 57 2.52 -8.09 4.85
CA LEU A 57 3.16 -9.36 4.52
C LEU A 57 3.54 -10.07 5.81
N VAL A 58 3.31 -11.37 5.84
CA VAL A 58 3.89 -12.26 6.84
C VAL A 58 4.92 -13.10 6.10
N GLU A 59 6.17 -13.07 6.54
CA GLU A 59 7.18 -13.99 6.02
C GLU A 59 6.70 -15.41 6.27
N PRO A 60 6.65 -16.28 5.24
CA PRO A 60 6.22 -17.66 5.43
C PRO A 60 7.16 -18.32 6.43
N LYS A 61 6.61 -18.84 7.53
CA LYS A 61 7.36 -19.60 8.52
C LYS A 61 7.77 -20.96 7.93
N GLY A 62 8.88 -21.00 7.19
CA GLY A 62 9.41 -22.25 6.66
C GLY A 62 10.77 -22.09 5.98
N ASN A 63 11.64 -23.09 6.13
CA ASN A 63 12.98 -23.16 5.50
C ASN A 63 12.96 -23.38 3.97
N TYR A 64 11.83 -23.12 3.30
CA TYR A 64 11.74 -23.23 1.86
C TYR A 64 11.90 -21.83 1.25
N GLU A 65 13.12 -21.55 0.78
CA GLU A 65 13.39 -20.48 -0.18
C GLU A 65 12.61 -20.80 -1.47
N ILE A 66 11.31 -20.52 -1.50
CA ILE A 66 10.59 -20.38 -2.76
C ILE A 66 10.93 -18.96 -3.23
N PRO A 67 11.72 -18.79 -4.29
CA PRO A 67 12.02 -17.47 -4.81
C PRO A 67 10.71 -16.72 -5.10
N GLY A 68 10.61 -15.43 -4.75
CA GLY A 68 9.37 -14.65 -4.86
C GLY A 68 8.71 -14.70 -6.25
N TRP A 69 9.49 -14.90 -7.32
CA TRP A 69 8.99 -15.08 -8.68
C TRP A 69 8.20 -16.39 -8.89
N GLN A 70 8.55 -17.46 -8.17
CA GLN A 70 7.86 -18.75 -8.20
C GLN A 70 6.50 -18.65 -7.49
N PHE A 71 6.42 -17.92 -6.38
CA PHE A 71 5.17 -17.65 -5.67
C PHE A 71 4.18 -16.84 -6.55
N GLN A 72 4.66 -15.83 -7.30
CA GLN A 72 3.84 -15.10 -8.25
C GLN A 72 3.40 -15.93 -9.47
N GLN A 73 4.27 -16.81 -9.99
CA GLN A 73 3.87 -17.73 -11.07
C GLN A 73 2.74 -18.65 -10.62
N MET A 74 2.80 -19.14 -9.38
CA MET A 74 1.73 -19.92 -8.78
C MET A 74 0.43 -19.11 -8.66
N GLN A 75 0.47 -17.87 -8.14
CA GLN A 75 -0.72 -17.01 -8.09
C GLN A 75 -1.37 -16.79 -9.47
N ARG A 76 -0.57 -16.61 -10.53
CA ARG A 76 -1.08 -16.43 -11.90
C ARG A 76 -1.59 -17.74 -12.52
N GLN A 77 -0.91 -18.87 -12.28
CA GLN A 77 -1.33 -20.17 -12.80
C GLN A 77 -2.61 -20.69 -12.14
N TYR A 78 -2.80 -20.46 -10.84
CA TYR A 78 -3.97 -20.97 -10.10
C TYR A 78 -5.19 -20.04 -10.14
N GLY A 79 -5.06 -18.83 -10.73
CA GLY A 79 -6.19 -17.93 -11.00
C GLY A 79 -7.08 -18.37 -12.17
N THR A 80 -6.61 -19.23 -13.08
CA THR A 80 -7.35 -19.62 -14.29
C THR A 80 -7.08 -21.07 -14.73
N GLY A 81 -7.86 -22.03 -14.21
CA GLY A 81 -8.17 -23.30 -14.88
C GLY A 81 -7.31 -24.54 -14.52
N PRO A 82 -7.87 -25.76 -14.65
CA PRO A 82 -7.25 -26.98 -14.13
C PRO A 82 -6.55 -27.80 -15.21
N SER A 83 -5.26 -28.08 -15.06
CA SER A 83 -4.68 -29.41 -15.33
C SER A 83 -3.21 -29.42 -14.94
N LEU A 84 -2.79 -30.41 -14.14
CA LEU A 84 -1.52 -31.12 -14.24
C LEU A 84 -1.54 -32.31 -13.26
N ALA A 85 -1.07 -33.47 -13.73
CA ALA A 85 -1.33 -34.79 -13.15
C ALA A 85 -0.38 -35.20 -12.00
N GLY A 86 -0.92 -35.97 -11.05
CA GLY A 86 -0.21 -36.91 -10.18
C GLY A 86 0.76 -36.32 -9.15
N ALA A 87 2.03 -36.11 -9.54
CA ALA A 87 3.06 -35.53 -8.67
C ALA A 87 2.91 -34.01 -8.54
N ALA A 88 2.36 -33.37 -9.56
CA ALA A 88 1.95 -31.97 -9.49
C ALA A 88 0.82 -31.79 -8.46
N ILE A 89 -0.07 -32.76 -8.26
CA ILE A 89 -1.21 -32.61 -7.33
C ILE A 89 -0.74 -32.51 -5.88
N ALA A 90 0.27 -33.28 -5.45
CA ALA A 90 0.80 -33.16 -4.09
C ALA A 90 1.55 -31.84 -3.88
N ALA A 91 2.38 -31.41 -4.84
CA ALA A 91 3.04 -30.11 -4.81
C ALA A 91 2.04 -28.94 -4.92
N VAL A 92 0.95 -29.10 -5.68
CA VAL A 92 -0.16 -28.14 -5.81
C VAL A 92 -1.00 -28.10 -4.54
N ILE A 93 -1.25 -29.23 -3.87
CA ILE A 93 -1.98 -29.28 -2.60
C ILE A 93 -1.14 -28.67 -1.48
N ILE A 94 0.16 -28.96 -1.42
CA ILE A 94 1.09 -28.35 -0.46
C ILE A 94 1.21 -26.85 -0.74
N ALA A 95 1.48 -26.45 -1.99
CA ALA A 95 1.58 -25.04 -2.36
C ALA A 95 0.25 -24.29 -2.17
N LYS A 96 -0.91 -24.94 -2.39
CA LYS A 96 -2.23 -24.35 -2.12
C LYS A 96 -2.48 -24.24 -0.62
N ALA A 97 -2.14 -25.24 0.17
CA ALA A 97 -2.28 -25.20 1.62
C ALA A 97 -1.36 -24.12 2.23
N GLU A 98 -0.12 -24.01 1.75
CA GLU A 98 0.83 -22.96 2.13
C GLU A 98 0.38 -21.57 1.65
N TYR A 99 -0.22 -21.49 0.47
CA TYR A 99 -0.81 -20.24 -0.05
C TYR A 99 -2.01 -19.80 0.78
N ASP A 100 -2.93 -20.72 1.06
CA ASP A 100 -4.12 -20.47 1.86
C ASP A 100 -3.73 -20.14 3.32
N GLU A 101 -2.68 -20.78 3.84
CA GLU A 101 -2.08 -20.47 5.15
C GLU A 101 -1.40 -19.10 5.16
N GLY A 102 -0.60 -18.77 4.14
CA GLY A 102 0.02 -17.46 4.00
C GLY A 102 -1.02 -16.33 3.89
N ILE A 103 -2.10 -16.55 3.13
CA ILE A 103 -3.24 -15.62 3.12
C ILE A 103 -3.85 -15.50 4.52
N ARG A 104 -4.09 -16.63 5.21
CA ARG A 104 -4.65 -16.62 6.56
C ARG A 104 -3.77 -15.80 7.51
N GLU A 105 -2.47 -15.99 7.47
CA GLU A 105 -1.50 -15.22 8.26
C GLU A 105 -1.52 -13.73 7.90
N GLN A 106 -1.55 -13.36 6.62
CA GLN A 106 -1.69 -11.96 6.18
C GLN A 106 -2.99 -11.32 6.69
N ARG A 107 -4.10 -12.07 6.66
CA ARG A 107 -5.41 -11.60 7.16
C ARG A 107 -5.38 -11.41 8.68
N LEU A 108 -4.72 -12.32 9.41
CA LEU A 108 -4.49 -12.18 10.85
C LEU A 108 -3.64 -10.94 11.16
N ALA A 109 -2.56 -10.74 10.42
CA ALA A 109 -1.71 -9.57 10.56
C ALA A 109 -2.46 -8.26 10.25
N GLY A 110 -3.35 -8.28 9.25
CA GLY A 110 -4.24 -7.15 8.95
C GLY A 110 -5.22 -6.85 10.09
N ALA A 111 -5.80 -7.87 10.72
CA ALA A 111 -6.69 -7.68 11.87
C ALA A 111 -5.92 -7.11 13.08
N GLU A 112 -4.69 -7.56 13.31
CA GLU A 112 -3.82 -6.99 14.34
C GLU A 112 -3.47 -5.53 14.04
N LEU A 113 -3.12 -5.21 12.79
CA LEU A 113 -2.86 -3.84 12.36
C LEU A 113 -4.07 -2.93 12.61
N CYS A 114 -5.26 -3.42 12.29
CA CYS A 114 -6.50 -2.70 12.55
C CYS A 114 -6.72 -2.42 14.04
N LEU A 115 -6.50 -3.41 14.90
CA LEU A 115 -6.60 -3.22 16.34
C LEU A 115 -5.59 -2.19 16.83
N ARG A 116 -4.35 -2.21 16.33
CA ARG A 116 -3.35 -1.19 16.66
C ARG A 116 -3.78 0.21 16.26
N THR A 117 -4.35 0.38 15.05
CA THR A 117 -4.94 1.66 14.61
C THR A 117 -6.08 2.13 15.51
N LEU A 118 -6.85 1.20 16.09
CA LEU A 118 -7.87 1.50 17.09
C LEU A 118 -7.30 1.83 18.49
N GLY A 119 -5.98 1.82 18.67
CA GLY A 119 -5.28 2.14 19.92
C GLY A 119 -5.01 0.94 20.82
N TYR A 120 -5.07 -0.28 20.28
CA TYR A 120 -4.65 -1.48 21.03
C TYR A 120 -3.13 -1.67 20.99
N VAL A 121 -2.56 -2.10 22.10
CA VAL A 121 -1.13 -2.42 22.27
C VAL A 121 -0.97 -3.87 22.70
N ALA A 122 0.01 -4.56 22.12
CA ALA A 122 0.39 -5.91 22.53
C ALA A 122 1.35 -5.80 23.73
N LEU A 123 0.82 -5.89 24.95
CA LEU A 123 1.62 -5.75 26.16
C LEU A 123 2.29 -7.08 26.52
N PRO A 124 3.63 -7.18 26.53
CA PRO A 124 4.31 -8.39 26.98
C PRO A 124 4.13 -8.57 28.49
N LEU A 125 3.62 -9.72 28.92
CA LEU A 125 3.48 -10.09 30.32
C LEU A 125 4.86 -10.36 30.95
N THR A 126 5.03 -9.97 32.21
CA THR A 126 6.17 -10.42 33.01
C THR A 126 6.10 -11.93 33.21
N GLU A 127 7.20 -12.57 33.60
CA GLU A 127 7.20 -14.01 33.81
C GLU A 127 6.15 -14.47 34.84
N ALA A 128 6.01 -13.73 35.95
CA ALA A 128 5.01 -14.03 36.98
C ALA A 128 3.56 -13.84 36.47
N GLU A 129 3.30 -12.78 35.69
CA GLU A 129 1.99 -12.55 35.07
C GLU A 129 1.67 -13.63 34.04
N ALA A 130 2.64 -14.01 33.21
CA ALA A 130 2.49 -15.06 32.21
C ALA A 130 2.22 -16.43 32.86
N GLN A 131 2.91 -16.76 33.96
CA GLN A 131 2.65 -17.96 34.74
C GLN A 131 1.24 -17.95 35.35
N SER A 132 0.85 -16.83 35.96
CA SER A 132 -0.50 -16.64 36.50
C SER A 132 -1.57 -16.82 35.42
N TYR A 133 -1.38 -16.19 34.26
CA TYR A 133 -2.30 -16.26 33.14
C TYR A 133 -2.40 -17.68 32.54
N ARG A 134 -1.28 -18.39 32.39
CA ARG A 134 -1.22 -19.77 31.86
C ARG A 134 -1.90 -20.77 32.80
N ALA A 135 -1.83 -20.54 34.11
CA ALA A 135 -2.46 -21.41 35.11
C ALA A 135 -4.00 -21.30 35.14
N LEU A 136 -4.58 -20.28 34.50
CA LEU A 136 -6.03 -20.08 34.49
C LEU A 136 -6.74 -20.94 33.44
N PRO A 137 -7.90 -21.52 33.79
CA PRO A 137 -8.80 -22.10 32.80
C PRO A 137 -9.34 -21.02 31.86
N SER A 138 -9.76 -21.41 30.65
CA SER A 138 -10.11 -20.50 29.56
C SER A 138 -11.22 -19.51 29.91
N ASP A 139 -12.17 -19.91 30.75
CA ASP A 139 -13.30 -19.11 31.22
C ASP A 139 -12.93 -18.10 32.32
N ALA A 140 -11.83 -18.32 33.04
CA ALA A 140 -11.31 -17.40 34.06
C ALA A 140 -10.38 -16.31 33.49
N ARG A 141 -9.82 -16.51 32.29
CA ARG A 141 -8.90 -15.56 31.65
C ARG A 141 -9.51 -14.17 31.42
N PRO A 142 -10.76 -14.00 30.95
CA PRO A 142 -11.35 -12.67 30.75
C PRO A 142 -11.43 -11.84 32.04
N ALA A 143 -11.79 -12.47 33.17
CA ALA A 143 -11.85 -11.80 34.47
C ALA A 143 -10.45 -11.37 34.97
N TRP A 144 -9.45 -12.22 34.73
CA TRP A 144 -8.06 -11.86 35.00
C TRP A 144 -7.59 -10.70 34.14
N GLU A 145 -7.86 -10.71 32.83
CA GLU A 145 -7.47 -9.63 31.93
C GLU A 145 -8.11 -8.30 32.30
N ALA A 146 -9.37 -8.31 32.73
CA ALA A 146 -10.06 -7.11 33.22
C ALA A 146 -9.38 -6.55 34.49
N THR A 147 -9.03 -7.43 35.43
CA THR A 147 -8.31 -7.05 36.66
C THR A 147 -6.91 -6.54 36.35
N PHE A 148 -6.20 -7.25 35.46
CA PHE A 148 -4.87 -6.90 34.99
C PHE A 148 -4.88 -5.51 34.37
N MET A 149 -5.77 -5.23 33.41
CA MET A 149 -5.92 -3.91 32.79
C MET A 149 -6.13 -2.78 33.80
N ALA A 150 -6.98 -3.00 34.81
CA ALA A 150 -7.24 -2.00 35.83
C ALA A 150 -6.00 -1.72 36.71
N SER A 151 -5.08 -2.69 36.81
CA SER A 151 -3.88 -2.63 37.64
C SER A 151 -2.60 -2.26 36.90
N VAL A 152 -2.58 -2.36 35.56
CA VAL A 152 -1.38 -2.09 34.76
C VAL A 152 -1.02 -0.61 34.86
N PRO A 153 0.23 -0.26 35.21
CA PRO A 153 0.68 1.13 35.21
C PRO A 153 0.55 1.75 33.82
N ALA A 154 -0.06 2.94 33.73
CA ALA A 154 -0.23 3.67 32.47
C ALA A 154 1.10 3.87 31.72
N ALA A 155 2.22 4.00 32.43
CA ALA A 155 3.56 4.11 31.84
C ALA A 155 3.97 2.86 31.04
N ARG A 156 3.57 1.65 31.46
CA ARG A 156 3.88 0.40 30.76
C ARG A 156 3.08 0.28 29.47
N ILE A 157 1.81 0.71 29.50
CA ILE A 157 0.97 0.81 28.30
C ILE A 157 1.52 1.89 27.35
N ALA A 158 1.92 3.05 27.89
CA ALA A 158 2.48 4.15 27.12
C ALA A 158 3.76 3.74 26.37
N ALA A 159 4.66 3.00 27.01
CA ALA A 159 5.90 2.50 26.41
C ALA A 159 5.65 1.60 25.19
N GLU A 160 4.62 0.75 25.24
CA GLU A 160 4.23 -0.14 24.13
C GLU A 160 3.33 0.55 23.09
N SER A 161 2.74 1.70 23.44
CA SER A 161 1.91 2.51 22.54
C SER A 161 2.71 3.49 21.69
N ALA A 162 3.95 3.79 22.07
CA ALA A 162 4.82 4.64 21.28
C ALA A 162 5.15 3.93 19.97
N PRO A 163 4.92 4.55 18.80
CA PRO A 163 5.35 3.95 17.55
C PRO A 163 6.86 3.76 17.61
N LEU A 164 7.32 2.51 17.39
CA LEU A 164 8.74 2.17 17.42
C LEU A 164 9.55 2.96 16.38
N PHE A 165 8.86 3.43 15.33
CA PHE A 165 9.42 4.22 14.23
C PHE A 165 8.54 5.44 13.98
N PRO A 166 9.12 6.64 13.86
CA PRO A 166 8.34 7.83 13.55
C PRO A 166 7.61 7.64 12.21
N PRO A 167 6.32 8.01 12.11
CA PRO A 167 5.63 7.96 10.82
C PRO A 167 6.32 8.89 9.83
N LEU A 168 6.40 8.48 8.56
CA LEU A 168 6.79 9.41 7.51
C LEU A 168 5.73 10.50 7.38
N PRO A 169 6.11 11.75 7.06
CA PRO A 169 5.16 12.82 6.84
C PRO A 169 4.12 12.42 5.80
N HIS A 170 2.85 12.67 6.09
CA HIS A 170 1.72 12.38 5.21
C HIS A 170 0.82 13.62 5.14
N GLU A 171 0.10 13.77 4.04
CA GLU A 171 -0.91 14.81 3.92
C GLU A 171 -2.32 14.21 3.80
N GLU A 172 -3.31 15.03 4.18
CA GLU A 172 -4.70 14.77 3.85
C GLU A 172 -4.92 14.97 2.34
N HIS A 173 -5.96 14.33 1.81
CA HIS A 173 -6.23 14.28 0.38
C HIS A 173 -6.42 15.68 -0.24
N GLU A 174 -5.49 16.12 -1.08
CA GLU A 174 -5.64 17.35 -1.86
C GLU A 174 -6.46 17.13 -3.15
N PRO A 175 -7.37 18.04 -3.52
CA PRO A 175 -8.01 18.03 -4.84
C PRO A 175 -6.95 18.11 -5.95
N PHE A 176 -7.18 17.39 -7.06
CA PHE A 176 -6.29 17.35 -8.23
C PHE A 176 -4.90 16.74 -8.00
N ALA A 177 -4.63 16.23 -6.79
CA ALA A 177 -3.43 15.47 -6.48
C ALA A 177 -3.61 13.97 -6.78
N GLN A 178 -2.52 13.35 -7.22
CA GLN A 178 -2.37 11.90 -7.35
C GLN A 178 -0.91 11.55 -7.14
N GLY A 179 -0.65 10.80 -6.06
CA GLY A 179 0.72 10.55 -5.64
C GLY A 179 1.45 11.86 -5.38
N GLY A 180 2.60 12.04 -6.01
CA GLY A 180 3.45 13.22 -5.83
C GLY A 180 3.12 14.41 -6.72
N ILE A 181 2.02 14.36 -7.47
CA ILE A 181 1.70 15.40 -8.46
C ILE A 181 0.31 15.97 -8.24
N ARG A 182 0.20 17.29 -8.35
CA ARG A 182 -1.06 18.04 -8.44
C ARG A 182 -1.18 18.68 -9.81
N ILE A 183 -2.26 18.38 -10.51
CA ILE A 183 -2.56 19.05 -11.79
C ILE A 183 -3.15 20.43 -11.51
N VAL A 184 -2.72 21.43 -12.28
CA VAL A 184 -3.15 22.82 -12.16
C VAL A 184 -4.38 23.03 -13.04
N PRO A 185 -5.62 23.02 -12.50
CA PRO A 185 -6.83 22.90 -13.32
C PRO A 185 -7.05 24.08 -14.27
N GLU A 186 -6.70 25.28 -13.83
CA GLU A 186 -6.79 26.51 -14.62
C GLU A 186 -5.84 26.55 -15.82
N SER A 187 -4.82 25.69 -15.83
CA SER A 187 -3.89 25.57 -16.95
C SER A 187 -4.35 24.59 -18.04
N LEU A 188 -5.41 23.82 -17.79
CA LEU A 188 -5.88 22.78 -18.69
C LEU A 188 -6.55 23.38 -19.93
N ALA A 189 -6.11 22.92 -21.10
CA ALA A 189 -6.67 23.27 -22.39
C ALA A 189 -6.90 22.01 -23.22
N ALA A 190 -8.12 21.85 -23.75
CA ALA A 190 -8.46 20.77 -24.66
C ALA A 190 -8.35 21.19 -26.13
N THR A 191 -7.89 20.26 -26.95
CA THR A 191 -7.86 20.40 -28.40
C THR A 191 -9.25 20.11 -28.97
N VAL A 192 -9.83 21.12 -29.61
CA VAL A 192 -11.12 20.99 -30.31
C VAL A 192 -10.98 20.38 -31.71
N ALA A 193 -9.77 20.36 -32.26
CA ALA A 193 -9.48 19.72 -33.53
C ALA A 193 -9.53 18.18 -33.40
N PRO A 194 -10.08 17.45 -34.38
CA PRO A 194 -10.04 15.99 -34.38
C PRO A 194 -8.61 15.45 -34.47
N LEU A 195 -8.27 14.51 -33.59
CA LEU A 195 -6.97 13.85 -33.49
C LEU A 195 -7.12 12.33 -33.59
N ALA A 196 -6.35 11.71 -34.49
CA ALA A 196 -6.17 10.24 -34.50
C ALA A 196 -5.07 9.79 -33.52
N SER A 197 -4.13 10.68 -33.22
CA SER A 197 -3.07 10.55 -32.21
C SER A 197 -2.60 11.93 -31.76
N GLY A 198 -1.98 12.01 -30.57
CA GLY A 198 -1.41 13.27 -30.04
C GLY A 198 -2.14 13.81 -28.82
N ASP A 199 -1.82 15.05 -28.44
CA ASP A 199 -2.29 15.66 -27.19
C ASP A 199 -3.70 16.21 -27.32
N LEU A 200 -4.64 15.54 -26.65
CA LEU A 200 -6.05 15.91 -26.58
C LEU A 200 -6.32 16.98 -25.51
N VAL A 201 -5.61 16.90 -24.39
CA VAL A 201 -5.60 17.92 -23.34
C VAL A 201 -4.15 18.19 -22.99
N THR A 202 -3.80 19.45 -22.79
CA THR A 202 -2.51 19.89 -22.26
C THR A 202 -2.71 20.78 -21.06
N GLY A 203 -1.71 20.87 -20.19
CA GLY A 203 -1.67 21.80 -19.09
C GLY A 203 -0.42 21.65 -18.26
N LYS A 204 -0.46 22.16 -17.03
CA LYS A 204 0.61 22.15 -16.07
C LYS A 204 0.27 21.26 -14.89
N ALA A 205 1.32 20.73 -14.29
CA ALA A 205 1.28 20.02 -13.05
C ALA A 205 2.45 20.48 -12.17
N GLU A 206 2.28 20.29 -10.87
CA GLU A 206 3.25 20.64 -9.85
C GLU A 206 3.50 19.41 -8.98
N ARG A 207 4.70 19.32 -8.43
CA ARG A 207 4.97 18.32 -7.40
C ARG A 207 4.24 18.75 -6.12
N VAL A 208 3.60 17.85 -5.40
CA VAL A 208 2.87 18.21 -4.17
C VAL A 208 3.84 18.25 -2.99
N HIS A 209 4.63 17.20 -2.84
CA HIS A 209 5.64 17.12 -1.80
C HIS A 209 6.94 16.51 -2.27
N SER A 210 8.01 17.17 -1.84
CA SER A 210 9.36 16.66 -1.90
C SER A 210 9.99 16.81 -0.53
N ALA A 211 10.94 15.95 -0.24
CA ALA A 211 11.77 16.04 0.94
C ALA A 211 13.20 15.66 0.58
N THR A 212 14.14 16.07 1.41
CA THR A 212 15.51 15.57 1.35
C THR A 212 15.70 14.54 2.45
N LEU A 213 16.26 13.40 2.08
CA LEU A 213 16.67 12.38 3.03
C LEU A 213 17.85 12.92 3.86
N ARG A 214 17.68 12.99 5.19
CA ARG A 214 18.71 13.55 6.07
C ARG A 214 19.87 12.59 6.32
N GLU A 215 19.58 11.31 6.51
CA GLU A 215 20.59 10.29 6.79
C GLU A 215 20.67 9.24 5.69
N ARG A 216 21.88 8.68 5.50
CA ARG A 216 22.06 7.55 4.59
C ARG A 216 21.21 6.36 5.03
N ILE A 217 20.49 5.76 4.08
CA ILE A 217 19.81 4.48 4.22
C ILE A 217 20.64 3.41 3.51
N ALA A 218 20.85 2.28 4.17
CA ALA A 218 21.46 1.09 3.57
C ALA A 218 20.76 -0.16 4.07
N VAL A 219 20.26 -0.98 3.14
CA VAL A 219 19.60 -2.26 3.44
C VAL A 219 20.23 -3.34 2.57
N SER A 220 20.62 -4.46 3.18
CA SER A 220 21.22 -5.59 2.46
C SER A 220 20.37 -6.85 2.62
N HIS A 221 20.21 -7.60 1.53
CA HIS A 221 19.59 -8.91 1.52
C HIS A 221 20.40 -9.82 0.58
N GLY A 222 21.07 -10.82 1.15
CA GLY A 222 22.03 -11.64 0.42
C GLY A 222 23.14 -10.78 -0.22
N ASP A 223 23.33 -10.94 -1.53
CA ASP A 223 24.35 -10.23 -2.32
C ASP A 223 23.88 -8.85 -2.84
N VAL A 224 22.67 -8.42 -2.48
CA VAL A 224 22.10 -7.15 -2.94
C VAL A 224 22.10 -6.15 -1.80
N THR A 225 22.61 -4.94 -2.06
CA THR A 225 22.56 -3.81 -1.13
C THR A 225 21.91 -2.61 -1.79
N ILE A 226 20.87 -2.07 -1.16
CA ILE A 226 20.14 -0.88 -1.57
C ILE A 226 20.64 0.28 -0.72
N THR A 227 21.08 1.37 -1.35
CA THR A 227 21.61 2.55 -0.65
C THR A 227 20.97 3.83 -1.18
N ALA A 228 20.48 4.69 -0.29
CA ALA A 228 20.25 6.11 -0.57
C ALA A 228 21.18 6.93 0.31
N GLU A 229 21.88 7.90 -0.27
CA GLU A 229 22.76 8.79 0.48
C GLU A 229 21.97 9.92 1.14
N ALA A 230 22.55 10.52 2.18
CA ALA A 230 22.05 11.79 2.69
C ALA A 230 22.04 12.82 1.55
N GLY A 231 20.96 13.60 1.45
CA GLY A 231 20.74 14.52 0.33
C GLY A 231 19.87 13.96 -0.79
N THR A 232 19.52 12.66 -0.79
CA THR A 232 18.63 12.10 -1.82
C THR A 232 17.27 12.80 -1.80
N ALA A 233 16.82 13.27 -2.97
CA ALA A 233 15.47 13.79 -3.15
C ALA A 233 14.45 12.65 -3.08
N MET A 234 13.46 12.83 -2.22
CA MET A 234 12.36 11.91 -1.97
C MET A 234 11.05 12.61 -2.34
N TYR A 235 10.12 11.88 -2.94
CA TYR A 235 8.82 12.41 -3.35
C TYR A 235 7.73 11.57 -2.73
N LEU A 236 6.71 12.23 -2.18
CA LEU A 236 5.52 11.53 -1.69
C LEU A 236 4.84 10.91 -2.90
N ALA A 237 4.65 9.59 -2.93
CA ALA A 237 4.05 8.90 -4.07
C ALA A 237 2.61 8.43 -3.80
N GLU A 238 2.03 8.85 -2.68
CA GLU A 238 0.74 8.44 -2.10
C GLU A 238 0.23 7.07 -2.56
N PHE A 239 0.59 6.06 -1.77
CA PHE A 239 0.14 4.69 -1.95
C PHE A 239 -1.34 4.53 -1.61
N ARG A 240 -2.18 4.64 -2.66
CA ARG A 240 -3.58 4.21 -2.73
C ARG A 240 -4.53 4.89 -1.73
N ARG A 241 -5.73 5.22 -2.20
CA ARG A 241 -6.92 5.14 -1.35
C ARG A 241 -7.04 3.69 -0.88
N GLN A 242 -6.41 3.34 0.25
CA GLN A 242 -6.77 2.11 0.95
C GLN A 242 -8.24 2.22 1.30
N SER A 243 -9.03 1.26 0.84
CA SER A 243 -10.49 1.29 1.01
C SER A 243 -10.92 1.23 2.49
N GLN A 244 -10.00 0.86 3.39
CA GLN A 244 -10.23 0.64 4.81
C GLN A 244 -9.27 1.46 5.66
N LEU A 245 -9.75 2.59 6.21
CA LEU A 245 -8.99 3.50 7.09
C LEU A 245 -8.39 2.82 8.33
N LEU A 246 -8.93 1.67 8.76
CA LEU A 246 -8.43 0.99 9.95
C LEU A 246 -7.16 0.18 9.69
N LEU A 247 -6.85 -0.19 8.45
CA LEU A 247 -5.58 -0.85 8.10
C LEU A 247 -4.44 0.15 7.90
N ARG A 248 -4.62 1.39 8.35
CA ARG A 248 -3.84 2.56 7.95
C ARG A 248 -3.17 3.24 9.15
N PRO A 249 -2.14 2.67 9.80
CA PRO A 249 -1.33 3.48 10.68
C PRO A 249 -0.25 4.16 9.83
N ALA A 250 -0.61 5.28 9.18
CA ALA A 250 0.30 6.25 8.54
C ALA A 250 1.51 5.66 7.79
N GLY A 251 1.32 5.23 6.54
CA GLY A 251 2.43 4.87 5.65
C GLY A 251 2.42 5.76 4.43
N ALA A 252 2.75 7.03 4.59
CA ALA A 252 3.16 7.81 3.42
C ALA A 252 4.30 7.05 2.73
N THR A 253 4.11 6.76 1.46
CA THR A 253 5.14 6.11 0.66
C THR A 253 5.97 7.21 0.02
N TRP A 254 7.25 7.26 0.34
CA TRP A 254 8.20 8.22 -0.19
C TRP A 254 9.18 7.53 -1.11
N CYS A 255 9.28 7.97 -2.35
CA CYS A 255 10.11 7.33 -3.36
C CYS A 255 11.27 8.24 -3.78
N GLY A 256 12.43 7.64 -4.02
CA GLY A 256 13.66 8.34 -4.42
C GLY A 256 14.51 7.47 -5.33
N ALA A 257 15.62 8.03 -5.83
CA ALA A 257 16.62 7.29 -6.57
C ALA A 257 17.64 6.66 -5.61
N PHE A 258 17.71 5.33 -5.57
CA PHE A 258 18.64 4.57 -4.73
C PHE A 258 19.60 3.79 -5.62
N SER A 259 20.81 3.56 -5.13
CA SER A 259 21.79 2.66 -5.72
C SER A 259 21.54 1.23 -5.26
N GLU A 260 21.18 0.35 -6.18
CA GLU A 260 21.13 -1.10 -6.01
C GLU A 260 22.48 -1.68 -6.44
N SER A 261 23.27 -2.14 -5.48
CA SER A 261 24.55 -2.81 -5.73
C SER A 261 24.39 -4.32 -5.62
N SER A 262 24.82 -5.03 -6.66
CA SER A 262 24.87 -6.50 -6.71
C SER A 262 26.19 -6.99 -7.31
N ARG A 263 26.35 -8.30 -7.52
CA ARG A 263 27.52 -8.87 -8.25
C ARG A 263 27.74 -8.27 -9.63
N ASN A 264 26.70 -7.74 -10.27
CA ASN A 264 26.78 -7.13 -11.60
C ASN A 264 27.15 -5.63 -11.58
N GLY A 265 27.45 -5.08 -10.40
CA GLY A 265 27.75 -3.65 -10.20
C GLY A 265 26.54 -2.84 -9.70
N PRO A 266 26.75 -1.54 -9.42
CA PRO A 266 25.69 -0.64 -8.96
C PRO A 266 24.78 -0.19 -10.11
N VAL A 267 23.48 -0.17 -9.88
CA VAL A 267 22.47 0.38 -10.78
C VAL A 267 21.61 1.34 -9.97
N THR A 268 21.37 2.55 -10.48
CA THR A 268 20.41 3.47 -9.86
C THR A 268 18.99 3.10 -10.31
N ARG A 269 18.08 2.94 -9.34
CA ARG A 269 16.66 2.65 -9.58
C ARG A 269 15.79 3.44 -8.62
N THR A 270 14.51 3.51 -8.94
CA THR A 270 13.51 4.08 -8.03
C THR A 270 13.17 3.07 -6.95
N TRP A 271 13.26 3.50 -5.69
CA TRP A 271 12.83 2.73 -4.53
C TRP A 271 11.96 3.59 -3.63
N CYS A 272 11.05 2.93 -2.93
CA CYS A 272 10.04 3.54 -2.10
C CYS A 272 10.16 3.06 -0.65
N LEU A 273 10.04 4.00 0.29
CA LEU A 273 9.99 3.77 1.72
C LEU A 273 8.55 3.89 2.20
N THR A 274 8.06 2.85 2.87
CA THR A 274 6.74 2.89 3.50
C THR A 274 6.88 2.54 4.97
N THR A 275 6.36 3.39 5.86
CA THR A 275 6.35 3.08 7.29
C THR A 275 5.53 1.83 7.58
N ARG A 276 6.09 0.96 8.41
CA ARG A 276 5.46 -0.23 9.00
C ARG A 276 5.65 -0.18 10.51
N HIS A 277 4.91 -1.03 11.23
CA HIS A 277 4.98 -1.10 12.69
C HIS A 277 6.40 -1.40 13.22
N ALA A 278 7.17 -2.21 12.50
CA ALA A 278 8.48 -2.69 12.93
C ALA A 278 9.66 -2.10 12.13
N GLY A 279 9.42 -1.06 11.33
CA GLY A 279 10.46 -0.39 10.55
C GLY A 279 9.90 0.26 9.30
N TYR A 280 10.74 0.41 8.28
CA TYR A 280 10.37 0.90 6.96
C TYR A 280 10.53 -0.21 5.95
N GLU A 281 9.49 -0.47 5.17
CA GLU A 281 9.57 -1.34 4.00
C GLU A 281 10.26 -0.58 2.87
N VAL A 282 11.23 -1.23 2.21
CA VAL A 282 11.98 -0.66 1.09
C VAL A 282 11.67 -1.50 -0.15
N GLU A 283 10.88 -0.93 -1.07
CA GLU A 283 10.38 -1.65 -2.24
C GLU A 283 10.85 -1.00 -3.54
N PRO A 284 11.20 -1.79 -4.57
CA PRO A 284 11.49 -1.23 -5.88
C PRO A 284 10.18 -0.73 -6.52
N ALA A 285 10.27 0.37 -7.27
CA ALA A 285 9.19 0.85 -8.11
C ALA A 285 9.71 1.09 -9.52
N ASP A 286 8.85 0.88 -10.53
CA ASP A 286 9.18 1.31 -11.89
C ASP A 286 8.77 2.76 -12.10
N GLY A 287 9.41 3.38 -13.09
CA GLY A 287 9.18 4.77 -13.42
C GLY A 287 9.95 5.74 -12.53
N GLU A 288 9.62 7.01 -12.69
CA GLU A 288 10.30 8.10 -12.01
C GLU A 288 9.87 8.22 -10.53
N PRO A 289 10.77 8.58 -9.60
CA PRO A 289 10.45 8.67 -8.17
C PRO A 289 9.21 9.51 -7.83
N TRP A 290 9.00 10.60 -8.56
CA TRP A 290 7.89 11.53 -8.36
C TRP A 290 6.55 11.04 -8.94
N LEU A 291 6.55 9.93 -9.67
CA LEU A 291 5.37 9.23 -10.20
C LEU A 291 5.33 7.75 -9.86
N ALA A 292 6.23 7.32 -8.98
CA ALA A 292 6.41 5.94 -8.65
C ALA A 292 5.13 5.41 -7.99
N ALA A 293 4.26 4.78 -8.76
CA ALA A 293 3.31 3.86 -8.18
C ALA A 293 4.15 2.69 -7.64
N PRO A 294 4.04 2.31 -6.36
CA PRO A 294 4.75 1.13 -5.90
C PRO A 294 4.23 -0.08 -6.69
N ILE A 295 5.16 -0.75 -7.39
CA ILE A 295 4.87 -1.88 -8.26
C ILE A 295 4.97 -3.18 -7.48
N ARG A 296 4.17 -4.15 -7.92
CA ARG A 296 3.99 -5.50 -7.40
C ARG A 296 5.29 -6.05 -6.81
N LYS A 297 5.32 -6.17 -5.49
CA LYS A 297 6.25 -6.92 -4.63
C LYS A 297 6.95 -8.06 -5.39
N LEU A 298 8.12 -7.78 -5.94
CA LEU A 298 8.95 -8.78 -6.62
C LEU A 298 9.99 -9.38 -5.68
N ASN A 299 10.49 -8.62 -4.70
CA ASN A 299 11.43 -9.07 -3.67
C ASN A 299 11.18 -8.30 -2.36
N SER A 300 10.95 -9.00 -1.25
CA SER A 300 10.87 -8.38 0.08
C SER A 300 12.29 -8.22 0.64
N PHE A 301 12.75 -6.98 0.80
CA PHE A 301 13.95 -6.68 1.60
C PHE A 301 13.60 -6.75 3.09
N PRO A 302 14.57 -7.04 3.97
CA PRO A 302 14.34 -6.92 5.40
C PRO A 302 13.93 -5.47 5.73
N LEU A 303 13.08 -5.31 6.75
CA LEU A 303 12.67 -3.99 7.21
C LEU A 303 13.89 -3.16 7.60
N TYR A 304 13.92 -1.91 7.17
CA TYR A 304 14.87 -0.93 7.67
C TYR A 304 14.42 -0.48 9.06
N THR A 305 15.23 -0.72 10.08
CA THR A 305 14.85 -0.53 11.50
C THR A 305 15.58 0.65 12.15
N SER A 306 16.10 1.59 11.38
CA SER A 306 16.60 2.87 11.90
C SER A 306 15.61 3.98 11.56
N ALA A 307 15.53 5.01 12.40
CA ALA A 307 14.65 6.15 12.15
C ALA A 307 15.01 6.83 10.82
N VAL A 308 14.00 7.14 10.01
CA VAL A 308 14.15 7.90 8.76
C VAL A 308 13.67 9.32 9.03
N HIS A 309 14.52 10.31 8.76
CA HIS A 309 14.12 11.71 8.81
C HIS A 309 14.09 12.29 7.39
N LEU A 310 12.97 12.94 7.09
CA LEU A 310 12.73 13.66 5.85
C LEU A 310 12.62 15.15 6.17
N ASP A 311 13.50 15.94 5.56
CA ASP A 311 13.43 17.39 5.59
C ASP A 311 12.48 17.83 4.47
N GLU A 312 11.20 18.01 4.81
CA GLU A 312 10.18 18.44 3.86
C GLU A 312 10.52 19.80 3.27
N GLN A 313 10.35 19.90 1.95
CA GLN A 313 10.57 21.11 1.19
C GLN A 313 9.26 21.54 0.53
N PRO A 314 9.02 22.86 0.39
CA PRO A 314 7.92 23.34 -0.42
C PRO A 314 8.07 22.84 -1.87
N ALA A 315 6.98 22.33 -2.44
CA ALA A 315 6.80 21.91 -3.83
C ALA A 315 7.53 22.74 -4.90
N ALA A 316 7.65 24.05 -4.68
CA ALA A 316 8.06 25.03 -5.68
C ALA A 316 9.59 25.16 -5.89
N GLY A 317 10.42 24.43 -5.13
CA GLY A 317 11.86 24.73 -5.03
C GLY A 317 12.76 24.22 -6.17
N ASP A 318 12.82 22.91 -6.40
CA ASP A 318 14.06 22.33 -6.96
C ASP A 318 13.97 21.73 -8.36
N THR A 319 12.79 21.54 -8.95
CA THR A 319 12.65 20.75 -10.19
C THR A 319 11.66 21.30 -11.21
N GLY A 320 11.26 22.58 -11.10
CA GLY A 320 10.48 23.28 -12.12
C GLY A 320 9.06 22.74 -12.39
N PRO A 321 8.27 23.44 -13.24
CA PRO A 321 6.92 23.02 -13.59
C PRO A 321 6.93 21.74 -14.43
N LEU A 322 5.93 20.88 -14.20
CA LEU A 322 5.70 19.67 -14.97
C LEU A 322 4.66 19.94 -16.07
N ASP A 323 4.81 19.29 -17.22
CA ASP A 323 3.80 19.35 -18.29
C ASP A 323 2.85 18.17 -18.17
N PHE A 324 1.56 18.44 -18.11
CA PHE A 324 0.51 17.42 -18.11
C PHE A 324 -0.12 17.31 -19.50
N ALA A 325 -0.42 16.08 -19.92
CA ALA A 325 -1.23 15.86 -21.11
C ALA A 325 -2.15 14.64 -20.98
N ILE A 326 -3.31 14.69 -21.65
CA ILE A 326 -4.09 13.51 -22.01
C ILE A 326 -3.84 13.24 -23.49
N VAL A 327 -3.29 12.08 -23.80
CA VAL A 327 -2.79 11.72 -25.13
C VAL A 327 -3.70 10.65 -25.75
N VAL A 328 -4.04 10.84 -27.01
CA VAL A 328 -4.70 9.82 -27.84
C VAL A 328 -3.65 8.82 -28.30
N LYS A 329 -3.72 7.59 -27.78
CA LYS A 329 -2.80 6.50 -28.14
C LYS A 329 -3.32 5.68 -29.32
N ALA A 330 -4.64 5.50 -29.42
CA ALA A 330 -5.28 4.84 -30.57
C ALA A 330 -6.76 5.20 -30.68
N VAL A 331 -7.29 5.23 -31.91
CA VAL A 331 -8.73 5.39 -32.19
C VAL A 331 -9.22 4.20 -33.01
N LYS A 332 -10.37 3.64 -32.63
CA LYS A 332 -11.08 2.55 -33.30
C LYS A 332 -12.56 2.95 -33.47
N PRO A 333 -13.35 2.27 -34.33
CA PRO A 333 -14.69 2.72 -34.71
C PRO A 333 -15.70 3.02 -33.57
N ARG A 334 -15.51 2.45 -32.38
CA ARG A 334 -16.37 2.69 -31.20
C ARG A 334 -15.61 2.91 -29.90
N LEU A 335 -14.27 3.00 -29.97
CA LEU A 335 -13.47 3.17 -28.77
C LEU A 335 -12.19 3.94 -29.07
N ALA A 336 -11.69 4.67 -28.07
CA ALA A 336 -10.37 5.28 -28.09
C ALA A 336 -9.56 4.83 -26.89
N GLN A 337 -8.26 4.70 -27.06
CA GLN A 337 -7.33 4.48 -25.97
C GLN A 337 -6.65 5.81 -25.65
N LEU A 338 -6.83 6.28 -24.43
CA LEU A 338 -6.25 7.50 -23.90
C LEU A 338 -5.25 7.16 -22.80
N ALA A 339 -4.29 8.05 -22.60
CA ALA A 339 -3.38 8.00 -21.48
C ALA A 339 -3.18 9.40 -20.89
N ALA A 340 -3.22 9.55 -19.58
CA ALA A 340 -2.66 10.74 -18.94
C ALA A 340 -1.17 10.54 -18.74
N VAL A 341 -0.41 11.58 -19.07
CA VAL A 341 1.05 11.56 -18.98
C VAL A 341 1.55 12.84 -18.34
N ILE A 342 2.71 12.74 -17.71
CA ILE A 342 3.49 13.89 -17.26
C ILE A 342 4.82 13.88 -17.99
N ARG A 343 5.24 15.07 -18.40
CA ARG A 343 6.51 15.28 -19.08
C ARG A 343 7.41 16.22 -18.30
N HIS A 344 8.68 15.87 -18.27
CA HIS A 344 9.74 16.65 -17.64
C HIS A 344 11.07 16.29 -18.29
N ASP A 345 11.89 17.27 -18.65
CA ASP A 345 13.22 17.09 -19.24
C ASP A 345 13.29 16.07 -20.40
N GLY A 346 12.26 16.08 -21.26
CA GLY A 346 12.16 15.20 -22.43
C GLY A 346 11.73 13.76 -22.12
N GLN A 347 11.46 13.43 -20.85
CA GLN A 347 10.89 12.16 -20.44
C GLN A 347 9.35 12.26 -20.35
N GLU A 348 8.66 11.17 -20.68
CA GLU A 348 7.20 11.03 -20.54
C GLU A 348 6.91 9.84 -19.63
N THR A 349 6.12 10.06 -18.58
CA THR A 349 5.64 9.00 -17.68
C THR A 349 4.12 8.94 -17.71
N GLU A 350 3.57 7.74 -17.91
CA GLU A 350 2.13 7.48 -17.93
C GLU A 350 1.57 7.37 -16.50
N ILE A 351 0.59 8.21 -16.16
CA ILE A 351 -0.13 8.17 -14.88
C ILE A 351 -1.22 7.09 -14.94
N TRP A 352 -1.98 7.07 -16.03
CA TRP A 352 -3.02 6.08 -16.27
C TRP A 352 -3.25 5.87 -17.76
N ARG A 353 -3.89 4.75 -18.08
CA ARG A 353 -4.36 4.42 -19.42
C ARG A 353 -5.78 3.91 -19.36
N ARG A 354 -6.65 4.45 -20.22
CA ARG A 354 -8.07 4.12 -20.23
C ARG A 354 -8.58 3.86 -21.64
N THR A 355 -9.44 2.87 -21.76
CA THR A 355 -10.25 2.66 -22.96
C THR A 355 -11.59 3.36 -22.78
N VAL A 356 -11.88 4.31 -23.66
CA VAL A 356 -13.13 5.06 -23.71
C VAL A 356 -14.03 4.40 -24.74
N VAL A 357 -15.28 4.13 -24.40
CA VAL A 357 -16.28 3.59 -25.31
C VAL A 357 -17.25 4.70 -25.68
N PHE A 358 -17.43 4.93 -26.98
CA PHE A 358 -18.35 5.94 -27.49
C PHE A 358 -19.77 5.38 -27.58
N ASN A 359 -20.75 6.23 -27.25
CA ASN A 359 -22.16 5.90 -27.40
C ASN A 359 -22.57 5.83 -28.90
N HIS A 360 -23.84 5.55 -29.19
CA HIS A 360 -24.34 5.46 -30.57
C HIS A 360 -24.28 6.79 -31.35
N LYS A 361 -24.10 7.93 -30.66
CA LYS A 361 -23.92 9.26 -31.26
C LYS A 361 -22.43 9.62 -31.45
N GLY A 362 -21.51 8.73 -31.08
CA GLY A 362 -20.08 9.02 -31.13
C GLY A 362 -19.60 9.89 -29.98
N GLU A 363 -20.33 9.97 -28.87
CA GLU A 363 -19.98 10.82 -27.72
C GLU A 363 -19.51 9.95 -26.54
N ALA A 364 -18.57 10.48 -25.76
CA ALA A 364 -18.16 9.90 -24.49
C ALA A 364 -17.79 10.99 -23.48
N GLU A 365 -17.77 10.64 -22.20
CA GLU A 365 -17.43 11.54 -21.12
C GLU A 365 -16.39 10.90 -20.21
N ILE A 366 -15.42 11.70 -19.76
CA ILE A 366 -14.48 11.34 -18.71
C ILE A 366 -14.60 12.37 -17.60
N ALA A 367 -14.94 11.92 -16.40
CA ALA A 367 -14.86 12.74 -15.20
C ALA A 367 -13.39 13.05 -14.88
N LEU A 368 -13.06 14.32 -14.70
CA LEU A 368 -11.74 14.84 -14.36
C LEU A 368 -11.87 15.73 -13.12
N TRP A 369 -11.95 15.14 -11.92
CA TRP A 369 -12.19 15.89 -10.68
C TRP A 369 -13.39 16.86 -10.84
N SER A 370 -13.22 18.16 -10.56
CA SER A 370 -14.27 19.17 -10.74
C SER A 370 -14.57 19.52 -12.20
N MET A 371 -14.00 18.80 -13.16
CA MET A 371 -14.17 19.02 -14.60
C MET A 371 -14.67 17.75 -15.29
N ARG A 372 -15.15 17.91 -16.52
CA ARG A 372 -15.51 16.80 -17.41
C ARG A 372 -14.86 17.01 -18.76
N LEU A 373 -14.23 15.97 -19.30
CA LEU A 373 -13.76 15.95 -20.68
C LEU A 373 -14.83 15.29 -21.54
N LEU A 374 -15.51 16.11 -22.33
CA LEU A 374 -16.51 15.70 -23.30
C LEU A 374 -15.82 15.38 -24.62
N LEU A 375 -16.03 14.17 -25.11
CA LEU A 375 -15.35 13.62 -26.28
C LEU A 375 -16.34 13.39 -27.41
N SER A 376 -15.91 13.72 -28.63
CA SER A 376 -16.64 13.45 -29.86
C SER A 376 -15.77 12.64 -30.81
N HIS A 377 -16.32 11.57 -31.38
CA HIS A 377 -15.65 10.68 -32.32
C HIS A 377 -16.25 10.81 -33.72
N GLY A 378 -15.39 11.00 -34.73
CA GLY A 378 -15.78 11.09 -36.14
C GLY A 378 -14.57 10.86 -37.05
N ASP A 379 -14.79 10.22 -38.20
CA ASP A 379 -13.77 9.98 -39.23
C ASP A 379 -12.46 9.35 -38.73
N GLY A 380 -12.55 8.46 -37.73
CA GLY A 380 -11.39 7.77 -37.15
C GLY A 380 -10.51 8.66 -36.26
N ALA A 381 -11.03 9.82 -35.84
CA ALA A 381 -10.39 10.76 -34.95
C ALA A 381 -11.33 11.15 -33.79
N ILE A 382 -10.76 11.79 -32.77
CA ILE A 382 -11.52 12.29 -31.61
C ILE A 382 -11.16 13.74 -31.31
N SER A 383 -12.13 14.52 -30.85
CA SER A 383 -11.92 15.86 -30.29
C SER A 383 -12.44 15.94 -28.87
N GLY A 384 -11.99 16.95 -28.11
CA GLY A 384 -12.30 17.12 -26.71
C GLY A 384 -12.71 18.54 -26.35
N THR A 385 -13.60 18.68 -25.39
CA THR A 385 -13.90 19.95 -24.71
C THR A 385 -13.95 19.75 -23.20
N LEU A 386 -13.46 20.73 -22.45
CA LEU A 386 -13.47 20.70 -20.98
C LEU A 386 -14.67 21.50 -20.45
N ALA A 387 -15.49 20.85 -19.63
CA ALA A 387 -16.56 21.48 -18.85
C ALA A 387 -16.15 21.57 -17.36
N LYS A 388 -16.61 22.61 -16.65
CA LYS A 388 -16.22 22.90 -15.24
C LYS A 388 -17.21 22.39 -14.19
N ASP A 389 -18.05 21.44 -14.56
CA ASP A 389 -19.18 20.94 -13.76
C ASP A 389 -19.04 19.44 -13.42
N GLY A 390 -17.81 18.97 -13.18
CA GLY A 390 -17.54 17.57 -12.83
C GLY A 390 -17.82 17.25 -11.36
N GLU A 391 -18.29 16.02 -11.09
CA GLU A 391 -18.62 15.51 -9.75
C GLU A 391 -17.43 14.82 -9.04
N GLY A 392 -16.30 14.68 -9.72
CA GLY A 392 -14.95 14.57 -9.15
C GLY A 392 -14.54 13.37 -8.30
N ALA A 393 -15.35 12.33 -8.19
CA ALA A 393 -14.85 11.04 -7.72
C ALA A 393 -14.36 10.22 -8.93
N ASP A 394 -13.13 9.72 -8.91
CA ASP A 394 -12.66 8.61 -9.76
C ASP A 394 -12.10 8.94 -11.17
N TRP A 395 -11.37 10.05 -11.35
CA TRP A 395 -10.71 10.36 -12.64
C TRP A 395 -9.64 9.33 -13.08
N TYR A 396 -9.13 8.51 -12.15
CA TYR A 396 -8.07 7.53 -12.36
C TYR A 396 -8.52 6.05 -12.32
N ARG A 397 -9.81 5.77 -12.09
CA ARG A 397 -10.34 4.38 -12.03
C ARG A 397 -10.76 3.82 -13.38
#